data_AF-A0A1H7YWM8-F1
#
_entry.id   AF-A0A1H7YWM8-F1
#
_cell.length_a   1.000
_cell.length_b   1.000
_cell.length_c   1.000
_cell.angle_alpha   90.00
_cell.angle_beta   90.00
_cell.angle_gamma   90.00
#
_symmetry.space_group_name_H-M   'P 1'
#
loop_
_entity.id
_entity.type
_entity.pdbx_description
1 polymer ?
#
loop_
_entity_poly.entity_id
_entity_poly.type
_entity_poly.pdbx_seq_one_letter_code
_entity_poly.pdbx_strand_id
1 'polypeptide(L)'
;MTAPSFIGPQVRIRDLRKAHGLTIPALVQRIRTFGVTVHKDTISNVELGYRRASDELLTAWAKALGINPLDVCQPPADQDAYSGVDREAGAA
;
A
#
# COMPACT_ATOMS: atom_id res chain seq x y z
N MET A 1 26.81 -14.30 5.45
CA MET A 1 25.81 -14.32 4.36
C MET A 1 24.55 -14.97 4.92
N THR A 2 23.53 -14.19 5.27
CA THR A 2 22.24 -14.72 5.75
C THR A 2 21.48 -15.28 4.55
N ALA A 3 21.09 -16.56 4.61
CA ALA A 3 20.25 -17.16 3.57
C ALA A 3 18.94 -16.35 3.46
N PRO A 4 18.39 -16.15 2.25
CA PRO A 4 17.10 -15.47 2.11
C PRO A 4 16.07 -16.26 2.92
N SER A 5 15.44 -15.59 3.89
CA SER A 5 14.28 -16.13 4.58
C SER A 5 13.23 -16.44 3.52
N PHE A 6 12.85 -17.71 3.40
CA PHE A 6 11.76 -18.12 2.51
C PHE A 6 10.50 -17.40 2.96
N ILE A 7 10.15 -16.31 2.28
CA ILE A 7 8.83 -15.71 2.37
C ILE A 7 7.94 -16.55 1.46
N GLY A 8 6.85 -17.10 2.00
CA GLY A 8 5.91 -17.93 1.26
C GLY A 8 5.29 -17.21 0.05
N PRO A 9 4.42 -17.88 -0.71
CA PRO A 9 3.74 -17.26 -1.85
C PRO A 9 3.01 -15.98 -1.41
N GLN A 10 3.35 -14.85 -2.03
CA GLN A 10 2.75 -13.55 -1.73
C GLN A 10 1.65 -13.20 -2.75
N VAL A 11 0.58 -12.56 -2.28
CA VAL A 11 -0.50 -12.04 -3.13
C VAL A 11 -0.38 -10.53 -3.27
N ARG A 12 -0.72 -9.98 -4.45
CA ARG A 12 -0.77 -8.54 -4.65
C ARG A 12 -1.79 -7.92 -3.69
N ILE A 13 -1.40 -6.82 -3.05
CA ILE A 13 -2.25 -6.13 -2.05
C ILE A 13 -3.62 -5.68 -2.60
N ARG A 14 -3.66 -5.29 -3.88
CA ARG A 14 -4.88 -4.94 -4.61
C ARG A 14 -5.83 -6.13 -4.76
N ASP A 15 -5.29 -7.30 -5.06
CA ASP A 15 -6.10 -8.50 -5.31
C ASP A 15 -6.68 -9.04 -4.00
N LEU A 16 -5.94 -8.92 -2.90
CA LEU A 16 -6.45 -9.19 -1.57
C LEU A 16 -7.64 -8.28 -1.23
N ARG A 17 -7.52 -6.96 -1.42
CA ARG A 17 -8.66 -6.05 -1.19
C ARG A 17 -9.89 -6.45 -2.00
N LYS A 18 -9.71 -6.79 -3.28
CA LYS A 18 -10.81 -7.22 -4.16
C LYS A 18 -11.41 -8.55 -3.71
N ALA A 19 -10.61 -9.53 -3.31
CA ALA A 19 -11.06 -10.82 -2.81
C ALA A 19 -11.91 -10.69 -1.54
N HIS A 20 -11.61 -9.70 -0.69
CA HIS A 20 -12.42 -9.34 0.47
C HIS A 20 -13.68 -8.51 0.12
N GLY A 21 -13.95 -8.24 -1.17
CA GLY A 21 -15.09 -7.45 -1.62
C GLY A 21 -15.04 -5.98 -1.20
N LEU A 22 -13.86 -5.46 -0.83
CA LEU A 22 -13.72 -4.11 -0.29
C LEU A 22 -13.47 -3.09 -1.40
N THR A 23 -14.20 -1.98 -1.34
CA THR A 23 -13.82 -0.76 -2.08
C THR A 23 -12.66 -0.06 -1.39
N ILE A 24 -11.94 0.83 -2.09
CA ILE A 24 -10.86 1.63 -1.48
C ILE A 24 -11.38 2.45 -0.29
N PRO A 25 -12.51 3.18 -0.39
CA PRO A 25 -13.06 3.91 0.77
C PRO A 25 -13.39 3.00 1.95
N ALA A 26 -13.96 1.81 1.70
CA ALA A 26 -14.27 0.86 2.77
C ALA A 26 -13.01 0.34 3.48
N LEU A 27 -11.95 0.06 2.71
CA LEU A 27 -10.66 -0.31 3.26
C LEU A 27 -10.06 0.83 4.11
N VAL A 28 -10.11 2.08 3.63
CA VAL A 28 -9.63 3.25 4.38
C VAL A 28 -10.32 3.34 5.74
N GLN A 29 -11.65 3.15 5.78
CA GLN A 29 -12.38 3.15 7.06
C GLN A 29 -11.93 2.03 8.00
N ARG A 30 -11.65 0.83 7.48
CA ARG A 30 -11.10 -0.25 8.31
C ARG A 30 -9.69 0.04 8.79
N ILE A 31 -8.81 0.59 7.95
CA ILE A 31 -7.44 0.93 8.37
C ILE A 31 -7.46 1.94 9.53
N ARG A 32 -8.39 2.90 9.51
CA ARG A 32 -8.56 3.87 10.59
C ARG A 32 -8.89 3.23 11.94
N THR A 33 -9.58 2.09 11.98
CA THR A 33 -9.86 1.41 13.25
C THR A 33 -8.60 0.83 13.90
N PHE A 34 -7.49 0.77 13.17
CA PHE A 34 -6.17 0.35 13.67
C PHE A 34 -5.22 1.52 13.94
N GLY A 35 -5.75 2.75 14.03
CA GLY A 35 -4.99 3.94 14.42
C GLY A 35 -4.25 4.64 13.27
N VAL A 36 -4.31 4.11 12.04
CA VAL A 36 -3.65 4.70 10.88
C VAL A 36 -4.62 5.56 10.08
N THR A 37 -4.29 6.84 9.95
CA THR A 37 -5.04 7.75 9.07
C THR A 37 -4.40 7.76 7.67
N VAL A 38 -5.17 7.39 6.66
CA VAL A 38 -4.70 7.34 5.26
C VAL A 38 -5.77 7.89 4.32
N HIS A 39 -5.34 8.56 3.25
CA HIS A 39 -6.22 9.04 2.18
C HIS A 39 -6.46 7.94 1.13
N LYS A 40 -7.63 7.98 0.47
CA LYS A 40 -7.96 7.04 -0.61
C LYS A 40 -6.94 7.04 -1.74
N ASP A 41 -6.37 8.21 -2.07
CA ASP A 41 -5.40 8.34 -3.16
C ASP A 41 -4.07 7.68 -2.81
N THR A 42 -3.68 7.72 -1.53
CA THR A 42 -2.50 6.98 -1.04
C THR A 42 -2.68 5.48 -1.25
N ILE A 43 -3.86 4.93 -0.94
CA ILE A 43 -4.17 3.52 -1.17
C ILE A 43 -4.11 3.20 -2.67
N SER A 44 -4.75 4.01 -3.52
CA SER A 44 -4.69 3.84 -4.98
C SER A 44 -3.25 3.85 -5.51
N ASN A 45 -2.44 4.81 -5.08
CA ASN A 45 -1.04 4.94 -5.51
C ASN A 45 -0.19 3.74 -5.06
N VAL A 46 -0.47 3.18 -3.88
CA VAL A 46 0.18 1.93 -3.43
C VAL A 46 -0.26 0.74 -4.28
N GLU A 47 -1.55 0.61 -4.58
CA GLU A 47 -2.06 -0.49 -5.40
C GLU A 47 -1.57 -0.47 -6.84
N LEU A 48 -1.26 0.73 -7.36
CA LEU A 48 -0.75 0.95 -8.71
C LEU A 48 0.78 0.93 -8.79
N GLY A 49 1.48 1.00 -7.64
CA GLY A 49 2.95 1.01 -7.59
C GLY A 49 3.60 2.37 -7.76
N TYR A 50 2.82 3.45 -7.78
CA TYR A 50 3.32 4.82 -7.74
C TYR A 50 3.89 5.22 -6.39
N ARG A 51 3.53 4.49 -5.32
CA ARG A 51 4.02 4.75 -3.96
C ARG A 51 4.25 3.44 -3.21
N ARG A 52 5.24 3.42 -2.32
CA ARG A 52 5.42 2.37 -1.31
C ARG A 52 4.63 2.69 -0.05
N ALA A 53 3.87 1.72 0.47
CA ALA A 53 3.28 1.85 1.79
C ALA A 53 4.38 1.81 2.85
N SER A 54 4.26 2.66 3.87
CA SER A 54 5.08 2.54 5.08
C SER A 54 4.76 1.22 5.80
N ASP A 55 5.69 0.74 6.62
CA ASP A 55 5.50 -0.50 7.40
C ASP A 55 4.29 -0.42 8.34
N GLU A 56 4.06 0.76 8.92
CA GLU A 56 2.89 1.02 9.76
C GLU A 56 1.58 0.89 8.96
N LEU A 57 1.51 1.49 7.77
CA LEU A 57 0.35 1.39 6.89
C LEU A 57 0.14 -0.04 6.42
N LEU A 58 1.21 -0.74 6.04
CA LEU A 58 1.16 -2.14 5.62
C LEU A 58 0.63 -3.04 6.75
N THR A 59 1.10 -2.80 7.98
CA THR A 59 0.65 -3.54 9.17
C THR A 59 -0.82 -3.29 9.46
N ALA A 60 -1.26 -2.03 9.44
CA ALA A 60 -2.67 -1.69 9.66
C ALA A 60 -3.58 -2.23 8.56
N TRP A 61 -3.12 -2.23 7.31
CA TRP A 61 -3.83 -2.83 6.18
C TRP A 61 -3.96 -4.34 6.34
N ALA A 62 -2.88 -5.05 6.64
CA ALA A 62 -2.91 -6.48 6.88
C ALA A 62 -3.88 -6.84 8.02
N LYS A 63 -3.85 -6.10 9.13
CA LYS A 63 -4.82 -6.23 10.23
C LYS A 63 -6.25 -5.97 9.78
N ALA A 64 -6.49 -4.96 8.94
CA ALA A 64 -7.81 -4.64 8.38
C ALA A 64 -8.40 -5.72 7.46
N LEU A 65 -7.54 -6.57 6.88
CA LEU A 65 -7.91 -7.72 6.08
C LEU A 65 -7.87 -9.04 6.87
N GLY A 66 -7.31 -9.04 8.08
CA GLY A 66 -7.16 -10.25 8.89
C GLY A 66 -6.08 -11.21 8.36
N ILE A 67 -5.04 -10.69 7.72
CA ILE A 67 -3.94 -11.47 7.11
C ILE A 67 -2.59 -11.11 7.75
N ASN A 68 -1.57 -11.94 7.51
CA ASN A 68 -0.20 -11.61 7.93
C ASN A 68 0.42 -10.62 6.93
N PRO A 69 1.09 -9.53 7.38
CA PRO A 69 1.77 -8.59 6.47
C PRO A 69 2.78 -9.26 5.52
N LEU A 70 3.35 -10.40 5.90
CA LEU A 70 4.32 -11.16 5.08
C LEU A 70 3.68 -11.89 3.89
N ASP A 71 2.36 -12.08 3.91
CA ASP A 71 1.59 -12.72 2.82
C ASP A 71 1.32 -11.75 1.66
N VAL A 72 1.75 -10.48 1.79
CA VAL A 72 1.38 -9.39 0.90
C VAL A 72 2.58 -8.87 0.12
N CYS A 73 2.43 -8.76 -1.20
CA CYS A 73 3.40 -8.12 -2.08
C CYS A 73 2.88 -6.77 -2.60
N GLN A 74 3.69 -5.72 -2.45
CA GLN A 74 3.48 -4.45 -3.15
C GLN A 74 4.06 -4.54 -4.57
N PRO A 75 3.46 -3.87 -5.58
CA PRO A 75 4.12 -3.67 -6.87
C PRO A 75 5.53 -3.07 -6.72
N PRO A 76 6.46 -3.38 -7.64
CA PRO A 76 7.71 -2.63 -7.72
C PRO A 76 7.37 -1.14 -7.82
N ALA A 77 8.12 -0.30 -7.09
CA ALA A 77 7.91 1.13 -7.19
C ALA A 77 8.32 1.55 -8.61
N ASP A 78 7.38 2.12 -9.35
CA ASP A 78 7.69 2.72 -10.65
C ASP A 78 8.42 4.03 -10.38
N GLN A 79 9.76 3.98 -10.46
CA GLN A 79 10.62 5.14 -10.18
C GLN A 79 10.46 6.24 -11.25
N ASP A 80 9.97 5.88 -12.44
CA ASP A 80 9.85 6.77 -13.60
C ASP A 80 8.45 7.42 -13.69
N ALA A 81 7.42 6.79 -13.12
CA ALA A 81 6.05 7.33 -13.08
C ALA A 81 5.88 8.57 -12.17
N TYR A 82 6.84 8.89 -11.30
CA TYR A 82 6.76 10.06 -10.39
C TYR A 82 7.49 11.31 -10.95
N SER A 83 7.70 11.41 -12.26
CA SER A 83 8.49 12.48 -12.90
C SER A 83 7.72 13.76 -13.34
N GLY A 84 6.45 13.94 -12.96
CA GLY A 84 5.74 15.23 -13.12
C GLY A 84 4.49 15.21 -12.24
N VAL A 85 4.28 16.10 -11.27
CA VAL A 85 4.26 17.57 -11.23
C VAL A 85 4.49 17.91 -9.74
N ASP A 86 5.52 18.64 -9.32
CA ASP A 86 5.49 20.10 -9.11
C ASP A 86 6.93 20.64 -8.98
N ARG A 87 7.46 21.22 -10.05
CA ARG A 87 8.49 22.25 -10.00
C ARG A 87 8.01 23.41 -10.86
N GLU A 88 7.32 24.38 -10.22
CA GLU A 88 7.35 25.82 -10.48
C GLU A 88 6.07 26.51 -10.00
N ALA A 89 6.20 27.31 -8.94
CA ALA A 89 5.61 28.64 -8.73
C ALA A 89 5.76 29.00 -7.24
N GLY A 90 6.44 30.06 -6.80
CA GLY A 90 7.10 31.12 -7.52
C GLY A 90 8.00 31.89 -6.55
N ALA A 91 9.12 32.37 -7.08
CA ALA A 91 9.81 33.53 -6.56
C ALA A 91 8.93 34.78 -6.78
N ALA A 92 8.78 35.59 -5.73
CA ALA A 92 8.51 37.03 -5.79
C ALA A 92 8.93 37.64 -4.45
#